data_AF-A0A8E2APH2-F1
#
_entry.id   AF-A0A8E2APH2-F1
#
_cell.length_a   1.000
_cell.length_b   1.000
_cell.length_c   1.000
_cell.angle_alpha   90.00
_cell.angle_beta   90.00
_cell.angle_gamma   90.00
#
_symmetry.space_group_name_H-M   'P 1'
#
loop_
_entity.id
_entity.type
_entity.pdbx_description
1 polymer ?
#
loop_
_entity_poly.entity_id
_entity_poly.type
_entity_poly.pdbx_seq_one_letter_code
_entity_poly.pdbx_strand_id
1 'polypeptide(L)'
;MLSSLFATTLFLGASIAASSSNPTVVCVAGQCLQGYTNITLGATLSASGAATSLQLLPGLYTSTTNPELLHELLTSSNAALVPSPGFSANSSLPFTLALEPGMASYPGANYSEQATFHALPQSKSPGNDTATPLTAGSLALASNVWAALAPSGGSSNDRVIFWDSSPDVSQLPSSISSGSLSLLDIQSASCSPPCSGAGLCSASGTCTCPPGFTGESCESCASGFFGPTCQACPSDCETCDQGISGSGRCLQPIVSNAPSTCNCVNGQCGSNGQCSCITGWTTADNGTACAKCASGFFLDSSGNCEVCNLGCQQCADGSGDCVTCESGFTQNANDPTSCVATQSTTSSGTVCPDGSFSSGSNCTACSPECQTCSGPTSNDCIICGAEKYSFNGSCVATDSNGVCEGSSMIANNNKHECDNCPAKCTSCKISGFSVASTINQAQCTGCLPGFVLSQGQCVESCPSGTFLSPQDNLTCTACDSSCGTCAGSSTFCLTCNNNQLASN
;
A
#
# COMPACT_ATOMS: atom_id res chain seq x y z
N MET A 1 92.96 20.05 5.50
CA MET A 1 93.72 18.81 5.73
C MET A 1 93.06 17.68 4.96
N LEU A 2 93.89 16.77 4.47
CA LEU A 2 93.68 15.67 3.53
C LEU A 2 92.41 14.81 3.73
N SER A 3 91.71 14.52 2.63
CA SER A 3 91.47 13.17 2.02
C SER A 3 90.14 12.55 2.49
N SER A 4 89.27 11.98 1.65
CA SER A 4 89.55 10.96 0.64
C SER A 4 88.49 10.93 -0.48
N LEU A 5 88.94 10.60 -1.68
CA LEU A 5 88.12 10.23 -2.84
C LEU A 5 87.45 8.87 -2.62
N PHE A 6 86.16 8.77 -2.93
CA PHE A 6 85.50 7.52 -3.30
C PHE A 6 84.99 7.66 -4.73
N ALA A 7 85.53 6.83 -5.63
CA ALA A 7 85.09 6.72 -7.01
C ALA A 7 83.93 5.72 -7.08
N THR A 8 82.73 6.20 -7.40
CA THR A 8 81.59 5.37 -7.78
C THR A 8 81.46 5.36 -9.29
N THR A 9 81.65 4.18 -9.87
CA THR A 9 81.46 3.87 -11.29
C THR A 9 79.97 3.94 -11.64
N LEU A 10 79.60 4.92 -12.48
CA LEU A 10 78.27 5.05 -13.06
C LEU A 10 78.15 4.10 -14.26
N PHE A 11 77.46 2.97 -14.12
CA PHE A 11 77.02 2.18 -15.27
C PHE A 11 75.83 2.90 -15.91
N LEU A 12 76.05 3.57 -17.05
CA LEU A 12 74.97 3.91 -17.98
C LEU A 12 74.49 2.62 -18.65
N GLY A 13 73.49 1.98 -18.06
CA GLY A 13 72.64 1.04 -18.79
C GLY A 13 71.71 1.84 -19.70
N ALA A 14 72.09 2.04 -20.96
CA ALA A 14 71.15 2.45 -21.99
C ALA A 14 70.19 1.28 -22.24
N SER A 15 69.06 1.26 -21.54
CA SER A 15 67.91 0.45 -21.90
C SER A 15 67.32 1.02 -23.18
N ILE A 16 67.85 0.60 -24.32
CA ILE A 16 67.13 0.67 -25.59
C ILE A 16 65.95 -0.30 -25.44
N ALA A 17 64.80 0.21 -25.00
CA ALA A 17 63.54 -0.47 -25.19
C ALA A 17 63.32 -0.54 -26.70
N ALA A 18 63.63 -1.69 -27.30
CA ALA A 18 63.20 -1.99 -28.65
C ALA A 18 61.67 -2.05 -28.64
N SER A 19 61.00 -0.96 -29.03
CA SER A 19 59.59 -1.00 -29.41
C SER A 19 59.49 -1.81 -30.69
N SER A 20 59.20 -3.11 -30.57
CA SER A 20 58.75 -3.93 -31.68
C SER A 20 57.33 -3.50 -32.07
N SER A 21 57.18 -2.31 -32.64
CA SER A 21 55.91 -1.87 -33.21
C SER A 21 55.76 -2.53 -34.57
N ASN A 22 55.03 -3.63 -34.66
CA ASN A 22 54.53 -4.10 -35.95
C ASN A 22 53.55 -3.04 -36.49
N PRO A 23 53.61 -2.68 -37.78
CA PRO A 23 52.66 -1.73 -38.35
C PRO A 23 51.25 -2.31 -38.25
N THR A 24 50.30 -1.52 -37.73
CA THR A 24 48.89 -1.88 -37.66
C THR A 24 48.15 -1.18 -38.80
N VAL A 25 47.25 -1.89 -39.47
CA VAL A 25 46.41 -1.30 -40.50
C VAL A 25 45.07 -0.95 -39.86
N VAL A 26 44.72 0.34 -39.86
CA VAL A 26 43.41 0.81 -39.37
C VAL A 26 42.47 0.98 -40.54
N CYS A 27 41.28 0.42 -40.43
CA CYS A 27 40.28 0.46 -41.49
C CYS A 27 38.99 1.11 -41.00
N VAL A 28 38.41 1.95 -41.85
CA VAL A 28 37.00 2.36 -41.82
C VAL A 28 36.29 1.71 -43.00
N ALA A 29 34.95 1.75 -43.03
CA ALA A 29 34.16 1.31 -44.17
C ALA A 29 34.47 2.17 -45.42
N GLY A 30 35.47 1.76 -46.21
CA GLY A 30 35.88 2.41 -47.46
C GLY A 30 37.36 2.82 -47.56
N GLN A 31 38.13 2.74 -46.48
CA GLN A 31 39.56 3.09 -46.51
C GLN A 31 40.34 2.33 -45.43
N CYS A 32 41.54 1.87 -45.75
CA CYS A 32 42.51 1.42 -44.76
C CYS A 32 43.79 2.26 -44.84
N LEU A 33 44.36 2.56 -43.68
CA LEU A 33 45.60 3.29 -43.50
C LEU A 33 46.59 2.40 -42.75
N GLN A 34 47.75 2.18 -43.35
CA GLN A 34 48.85 1.48 -42.68
C GLN A 34 49.72 2.48 -41.94
N GLY A 35 49.99 2.23 -40.67
CA GLY A 35 50.86 3.09 -39.87
C GLY A 35 51.16 2.52 -38.50
N TYR A 36 51.64 3.37 -37.61
CA TYR A 36 51.82 3.06 -36.20
C TYR A 36 50.72 3.76 -35.41
N THR A 37 49.85 2.96 -34.82
CA THR A 37 48.77 3.44 -33.96
C THR A 37 48.66 2.54 -32.74
N ASN A 38 48.15 3.10 -31.65
CA ASN A 38 47.80 2.35 -30.45
C ASN A 38 46.29 2.35 -30.19
N ILE A 39 45.50 2.71 -31.22
CA ILE A 39 44.04 2.75 -31.16
C ILE A 39 43.48 1.35 -31.01
N THR A 40 42.54 1.21 -30.07
CA THR A 40 41.87 -0.05 -29.78
C THR A 40 40.35 0.09 -29.97
N LEU A 41 39.85 1.21 -30.50
CA LEU A 41 38.44 1.44 -30.80
C LEU A 41 37.90 0.49 -31.88
N GLY A 42 36.76 -0.16 -31.63
CA GLY A 42 36.10 -1.03 -32.61
C GLY A 42 36.45 -2.51 -32.43
N ALA A 43 37.07 -3.14 -33.43
CA ALA A 43 37.38 -4.57 -33.41
C ALA A 43 38.66 -4.93 -34.17
N THR A 44 39.37 -5.95 -33.72
CA THR A 44 40.53 -6.50 -34.43
C THR A 44 40.12 -7.66 -35.32
N LEU A 45 40.34 -7.55 -36.62
CA LEU A 45 40.16 -8.61 -37.61
C LEU A 45 41.51 -9.27 -37.92
N SER A 46 41.57 -10.58 -37.79
CA SER A 46 42.76 -11.38 -38.09
C SER A 46 42.37 -12.64 -38.85
N ALA A 47 43.26 -13.21 -39.65
CA ALA A 47 43.04 -14.50 -40.31
C ALA A 47 44.30 -15.36 -40.23
N SER A 48 44.14 -16.68 -40.14
CA SER A 48 45.29 -17.59 -40.14
C SER A 48 46.06 -17.51 -41.46
N GLY A 49 47.35 -17.13 -41.38
CA GLY A 49 48.21 -16.94 -42.55
C GLY A 49 48.26 -15.51 -43.11
N ALA A 50 47.48 -14.56 -42.55
CA ALA A 50 47.60 -13.15 -42.91
C ALA A 50 48.86 -12.52 -42.28
N ALA A 51 49.55 -11.65 -43.02
CA ALA A 51 50.78 -10.99 -42.56
C ALA A 51 50.54 -9.91 -41.48
N THR A 52 49.33 -9.35 -41.42
CA THR A 52 48.96 -8.25 -40.51
C THR A 52 47.50 -8.38 -40.06
N SER A 53 47.21 -8.05 -38.80
CA SER A 53 45.84 -7.83 -38.33
C SER A 53 45.33 -6.43 -38.70
N LEU A 54 44.03 -6.29 -38.90
CA LEU A 54 43.36 -5.03 -39.18
C LEU A 54 42.62 -4.54 -37.93
N GLN A 55 42.73 -3.27 -37.58
CA GLN A 55 41.87 -2.61 -36.60
C GLN A 55 40.70 -1.96 -37.33
N LEU A 56 39.50 -2.51 -37.19
CA LEU A 56 38.28 -1.98 -37.76
C LEU A 56 37.69 -0.92 -36.82
N LEU A 57 37.43 0.28 -37.33
CA LEU A 57 36.70 1.33 -36.62
C LEU A 57 35.17 1.17 -36.83
N PRO A 58 34.34 1.81 -36.01
CA PRO A 58 32.88 1.69 -36.12
C PRO A 58 32.37 2.05 -37.53
N GLY A 59 31.44 1.24 -38.06
CA GLY A 59 30.92 1.39 -39.42
C GLY A 59 30.23 0.15 -39.96
N LEU A 60 29.66 0.26 -41.17
CA LEU A 60 29.02 -0.84 -41.89
C LEU A 60 30.04 -1.55 -42.78
N TYR A 61 30.24 -2.85 -42.57
CA TYR A 61 31.13 -3.69 -43.35
C TYR A 61 30.32 -4.70 -44.16
N THR A 62 30.56 -4.69 -45.47
CA THR A 62 29.91 -5.56 -46.46
C THR A 62 30.94 -6.36 -47.24
N SER A 63 30.50 -7.36 -48.00
CA SER A 63 31.37 -8.10 -48.92
C SER A 63 31.91 -7.26 -50.06
N THR A 64 31.46 -6.03 -50.28
CA THR A 64 31.99 -5.12 -51.31
C THR A 64 32.87 -4.01 -50.72
N THR A 65 33.21 -4.09 -49.43
CA THR A 65 34.01 -3.06 -48.76
C THR A 65 35.45 -3.06 -49.29
N ASN A 66 35.89 -1.93 -49.83
CA ASN A 66 37.25 -1.67 -50.31
C ASN A 66 38.10 -1.04 -49.16
N PRO A 67 39.43 -1.22 -49.07
CA PRO A 67 40.41 -1.80 -50.01
C PRO A 67 40.42 -3.34 -50.13
N GLU A 68 41.03 -3.88 -51.19
CA GLU A 68 41.16 -5.34 -51.49
C GLU A 68 41.64 -6.15 -50.28
N LEU A 69 42.63 -5.66 -49.53
CA LEU A 69 43.11 -6.31 -48.29
C LEU A 69 41.99 -6.51 -47.26
N LEU A 70 41.12 -5.51 -47.07
CA LEU A 70 39.99 -5.61 -46.15
C LEU A 70 38.94 -6.59 -46.67
N HIS A 71 38.68 -6.57 -47.99
CA HIS A 71 37.78 -7.52 -48.64
C HIS A 71 38.24 -8.97 -48.48
N GLU A 72 39.52 -9.26 -48.72
CA GLU A 72 40.09 -10.61 -48.59
C GLU A 72 39.98 -11.14 -47.15
N LEU A 73 40.28 -10.31 -46.16
CA LEU A 73 40.18 -10.68 -44.74
C LEU A 73 38.74 -10.82 -44.27
N LEU A 74 37.80 -10.00 -44.75
CA LEU A 74 36.38 -10.09 -44.41
C LEU A 74 35.69 -11.32 -45.04
N THR A 75 36.16 -11.78 -46.21
CA THR A 75 35.58 -12.93 -46.93
C THR A 75 36.29 -14.26 -46.64
N SER A 76 37.41 -14.23 -45.92
CA SER A 76 38.17 -15.42 -45.53
C SER A 76 37.39 -16.31 -44.57
N SER A 77 37.34 -17.61 -44.86
CA SER A 77 36.68 -18.61 -44.01
C SER A 77 37.38 -18.83 -42.65
N ASN A 78 38.62 -18.33 -42.50
CA ASN A 78 39.44 -18.46 -41.29
C ASN A 78 39.63 -17.12 -40.56
N ALA A 79 38.80 -16.13 -40.87
CA ALA A 79 38.85 -14.83 -40.22
C ALA A 79 38.25 -14.89 -38.80
N ALA A 80 38.96 -14.33 -37.84
CA ALA A 80 38.54 -14.12 -36.46
C ALA A 80 38.41 -12.62 -36.21
N LEU A 81 37.21 -12.20 -35.81
CA LEU A 81 36.88 -10.84 -35.43
C LEU A 81 36.77 -10.76 -33.90
N VAL A 82 37.65 -9.99 -33.29
CA VAL A 82 37.71 -9.80 -31.84
C VAL A 82 37.29 -8.38 -31.52
N PRO A 83 36.04 -8.13 -31.08
CA PRO A 83 35.60 -6.81 -30.71
C PRO A 83 36.27 -6.33 -29.41
N SER A 84 36.53 -5.03 -29.35
CA SER A 84 36.94 -4.36 -28.11
C SER A 84 35.76 -4.28 -27.13
N PRO A 85 36.00 -4.11 -25.82
CA PRO A 85 34.94 -4.02 -24.82
C PRO A 85 33.85 -3.02 -25.22
N GLY A 86 32.60 -3.48 -25.22
CA GLY A 86 31.44 -2.67 -25.60
C GLY A 86 31.08 -2.69 -27.08
N PHE A 87 31.90 -3.27 -27.95
CA PHE A 87 31.55 -3.46 -29.36
C PHE A 87 30.94 -4.84 -29.58
N SER A 88 29.90 -4.92 -30.39
CA SER A 88 29.41 -6.17 -30.93
C SER A 88 29.75 -6.25 -32.42
N ALA A 89 30.04 -7.47 -32.86
CA ALA A 89 30.22 -7.74 -34.28
C ALA A 89 29.76 -9.16 -34.58
N ASN A 90 28.86 -9.28 -35.55
CA ASN A 90 28.53 -10.58 -36.14
C ASN A 90 29.57 -10.91 -37.20
N SER A 91 30.02 -12.17 -37.26
CA SER A 91 30.98 -12.64 -38.26
C SER A 91 30.37 -12.84 -39.66
N SER A 92 29.05 -12.69 -39.81
CA SER A 92 28.36 -12.78 -41.10
C SER A 92 28.25 -11.39 -41.75
N LEU A 93 28.71 -11.25 -42.98
CA LEU A 93 28.52 -10.04 -43.78
C LEU A 93 27.08 -9.98 -44.35
N PRO A 94 26.46 -8.80 -44.43
CA PRO A 94 26.94 -7.53 -43.89
C PRO A 94 26.79 -7.47 -42.37
N PHE A 95 27.74 -6.84 -41.69
CA PHE A 95 27.62 -6.52 -40.27
C PHE A 95 27.93 -5.05 -40.01
N THR A 96 27.30 -4.51 -38.97
CA THR A 96 27.60 -3.17 -38.45
C THR A 96 28.46 -3.32 -37.21
N LEU A 97 29.64 -2.72 -37.21
CA LEU A 97 30.45 -2.56 -36.02
C LEU A 97 30.04 -1.25 -35.34
N ALA A 98 29.35 -1.36 -34.22
CA ALA A 98 28.91 -0.22 -33.42
C ALA A 98 29.16 -0.49 -31.94
N LEU A 99 29.28 0.58 -31.16
CA LEU A 99 29.30 0.48 -29.72
C LEU A 99 27.88 0.13 -29.26
N GLU A 100 27.76 -0.89 -28.42
CA GLU A 100 26.53 -1.23 -27.71
C GLU A 100 26.03 -0.04 -26.88
N PRO A 101 24.72 0.09 -26.61
CA PRO A 101 24.17 1.20 -25.84
C PRO A 101 24.90 1.39 -24.49
N GLY A 102 25.68 2.47 -24.40
CA GLY A 102 26.58 2.74 -23.29
C GLY A 102 27.77 3.62 -23.70
N MET A 103 28.85 3.51 -22.95
CA MET A 103 30.07 4.29 -23.13
C MET A 103 31.30 3.39 -22.94
N ALA A 104 32.33 3.57 -23.78
CA ALA A 104 33.64 2.97 -23.59
C ALA A 104 34.66 4.02 -23.16
N SER A 105 35.32 3.80 -22.03
CA SER A 105 36.38 4.68 -21.51
C SER A 105 37.76 4.08 -21.79
N TYR A 106 38.69 4.91 -22.24
CA TYR A 106 40.05 4.53 -22.61
C TYR A 106 41.05 5.31 -21.74
N PRO A 107 42.01 4.65 -21.07
CA PRO A 107 42.99 5.35 -20.23
C PRO A 107 43.85 6.37 -20.98
N GLY A 108 44.18 6.11 -22.25
CA GLY A 108 44.94 7.02 -23.11
C GLY A 108 44.06 7.90 -24.01
N ALA A 109 44.65 8.97 -24.54
CA ALA A 109 44.01 9.80 -25.56
C ALA A 109 43.91 9.07 -26.91
N ASN A 110 43.03 9.53 -27.80
CA ASN A 110 42.75 8.96 -29.12
C ASN A 110 42.34 7.48 -29.09
N TYR A 111 41.57 7.09 -28.08
CA TYR A 111 41.03 5.75 -27.89
C TYR A 111 42.09 4.66 -27.83
N SER A 112 43.20 4.94 -27.14
CA SER A 112 44.30 4.00 -26.96
C SER A 112 44.21 3.22 -25.65
N GLU A 113 44.93 2.09 -25.59
CA GLU A 113 44.95 1.16 -24.46
C GLU A 113 43.64 0.37 -24.30
N GLN A 114 43.57 -0.54 -23.33
CA GLN A 114 42.40 -1.40 -23.17
C GLN A 114 41.19 -0.61 -22.64
N ALA A 115 40.09 -0.67 -23.39
CA ALA A 115 38.85 -0.01 -23.01
C ALA A 115 38.17 -0.67 -21.81
N THR A 116 37.41 0.11 -21.05
CA THR A 116 36.38 -0.39 -20.12
C THR A 116 35.01 0.05 -20.61
N PHE A 117 34.06 -0.88 -20.69
CA PHE A 117 32.70 -0.58 -21.14
C PHE A 117 31.74 -0.39 -19.97
N HIS A 118 30.95 0.67 -20.05
CA HIS A 118 29.91 1.06 -19.11
C HIS A 118 28.57 0.99 -19.83
N ALA A 119 27.82 -0.08 -19.58
CA ALA A 119 26.49 -0.28 -20.16
C ALA A 119 25.47 0.70 -19.54
N LEU A 120 24.36 0.94 -20.22
CA LEU A 120 23.24 1.68 -19.63
C LEU A 120 22.70 0.97 -18.37
N PRO A 121 22.38 1.70 -17.30
CA PRO A 121 21.82 1.13 -16.08
C PRO A 121 20.42 0.56 -16.37
N GLN A 122 20.15 -0.63 -15.82
CA GLN A 122 18.84 -1.29 -15.93
C GLN A 122 17.88 -0.92 -14.79
N SER A 123 18.40 -0.35 -13.70
CA SER A 123 17.60 0.15 -12.58
C SER A 123 18.36 1.21 -11.79
N LYS A 124 17.63 2.15 -11.19
CA LYS A 124 18.19 3.10 -10.23
C LYS A 124 17.99 2.52 -8.84
N SER A 125 19.07 2.15 -8.15
CA SER A 125 18.98 1.71 -6.76
C SER A 125 18.87 2.95 -5.85
N PRO A 126 17.85 3.05 -4.97
CA PRO A 126 17.80 4.11 -3.97
C PRO A 126 19.03 4.04 -3.07
N GLY A 127 19.88 5.08 -3.08
CA GLY A 127 21.02 5.18 -2.18
C GLY A 127 22.37 4.70 -2.72
N ASN A 128 22.49 4.42 -4.02
CA ASN A 128 23.80 4.15 -4.64
C ASN A 128 24.12 5.12 -5.78
N ASP A 129 23.98 6.43 -5.55
CA ASP A 129 24.60 7.48 -6.36
C ASP A 129 26.13 7.53 -6.07
N THR A 130 26.79 6.36 -6.03
CA THR A 130 28.26 6.32 -5.93
C THR A 130 28.82 6.58 -7.31
N ALA A 131 29.36 7.79 -7.48
CA ALA A 131 30.08 8.16 -8.68
C ALA A 131 31.18 7.13 -8.96
N THR A 132 31.13 6.44 -10.09
CA THR A 132 32.11 5.39 -10.40
C THR A 132 33.39 6.05 -10.90
N PRO A 133 34.55 5.84 -10.24
CA PRO A 133 35.80 6.42 -10.70
C PRO A 133 36.16 5.95 -12.11
N LEU A 134 36.55 6.91 -12.95
CA LEU A 134 36.94 6.70 -14.33
C LEU A 134 38.39 7.12 -14.54
N THR A 135 39.20 6.19 -15.03
CA THR A 135 40.49 6.50 -15.65
C THR A 135 40.26 6.64 -17.15
N ALA A 136 40.03 7.86 -17.62
CA ALA A 136 39.76 8.14 -19.02
C ALA A 136 40.67 9.25 -19.55
N GLY A 137 41.48 8.94 -20.56
CA GLY A 137 42.14 9.89 -21.45
C GLY A 137 41.29 10.18 -22.70
N SER A 138 40.36 9.29 -23.05
CA SER A 138 39.36 9.48 -24.10
C SER A 138 38.09 8.65 -23.84
N LEU A 139 36.97 9.04 -24.45
CA LEU A 139 35.63 8.50 -24.21
C LEU A 139 34.90 8.29 -25.54
N ALA A 140 34.39 7.08 -25.79
CA ALA A 140 33.51 6.80 -26.91
C ALA A 140 32.07 6.58 -26.39
N LEU A 141 31.11 7.31 -26.95
CA LEU A 141 29.68 7.17 -26.61
C LEU A 141 28.92 6.50 -27.76
N ALA A 142 27.98 5.63 -27.42
CA ALA A 142 27.08 5.05 -28.40
C ALA A 142 26.09 6.10 -28.92
N SER A 143 25.51 5.85 -30.09
CA SER A 143 24.48 6.75 -30.64
C SER A 143 23.29 6.86 -29.69
N ASN A 144 22.78 8.08 -29.53
CA ASN A 144 21.66 8.41 -28.62
C ASN A 144 21.93 8.03 -27.15
N VAL A 145 23.17 8.19 -26.69
CA VAL A 145 23.56 8.07 -25.28
C VAL A 145 24.19 9.37 -24.83
N TRP A 146 23.88 9.79 -23.61
CA TRP A 146 24.58 10.88 -22.93
C TRP A 146 25.18 10.37 -21.63
N ALA A 147 26.27 11.01 -21.18
CA ALA A 147 26.93 10.70 -19.92
C ALA A 147 27.23 11.96 -19.12
N ALA A 148 26.96 11.95 -17.81
CA ALA A 148 27.33 13.00 -16.88
C ALA A 148 28.58 12.60 -16.12
N LEU A 149 29.64 13.41 -16.22
CA LEU A 149 30.90 13.19 -15.51
C LEU A 149 31.22 14.38 -14.62
N ALA A 150 31.94 14.14 -13.53
CA ALA A 150 32.45 15.18 -12.63
C ALA A 150 33.89 14.87 -12.17
N PRO A 151 34.65 15.86 -11.69
CA PRO A 151 35.95 15.62 -11.06
C PRO A 151 35.79 14.75 -9.81
N SER A 152 36.68 13.78 -9.62
CA SER A 152 36.70 12.92 -8.44
C SER A 152 36.91 13.77 -7.18
N GLY A 153 35.96 13.72 -6.24
CA GLY A 153 36.00 14.51 -5.00
C GLY A 153 35.55 15.98 -5.16
N GLY A 154 35.04 16.36 -6.34
CA GLY A 154 34.42 17.67 -6.59
C GLY A 154 32.99 17.76 -6.07
N SER A 155 32.42 18.98 -6.08
CA SER A 155 31.01 19.19 -5.75
C SER A 155 30.09 18.68 -6.86
N SER A 156 28.84 18.29 -6.55
CA SER A 156 27.85 17.86 -7.56
C SER A 156 27.45 18.96 -8.56
N ASN A 157 27.91 20.20 -8.34
CA ASN A 157 27.66 21.34 -9.21
C ASN A 157 28.68 21.46 -10.36
N ASP A 158 29.81 20.74 -10.29
CA ASP A 158 30.87 20.75 -11.29
C ASP A 158 30.74 19.52 -12.21
N ARG A 159 29.65 19.43 -12.98
CA ARG A 159 29.41 18.34 -13.93
C ARG A 159 29.47 18.77 -15.39
N VAL A 160 29.94 17.88 -16.26
CA VAL A 160 29.87 18.02 -17.72
C VAL A 160 29.02 16.91 -18.30
N ILE A 161 28.15 17.28 -19.23
CA ILE A 161 27.30 16.36 -19.97
C ILE A 161 27.90 16.13 -21.35
N PHE A 162 28.27 14.89 -21.62
CA PHE A 162 28.72 14.44 -22.93
C PHE A 162 27.53 13.96 -23.72
N TRP A 163 27.37 14.52 -24.91
CA TRP A 163 26.40 14.08 -25.92
C TRP A 163 27.07 13.36 -27.08
N ASP A 164 28.40 13.36 -27.11
CA ASP A 164 29.21 12.75 -28.16
C ASP A 164 30.58 12.32 -27.58
N SER A 165 31.29 11.50 -28.34
CA SER A 165 32.61 10.96 -28.04
C SER A 165 33.67 12.07 -27.94
N SER A 166 34.62 11.91 -27.03
CA SER A 166 35.75 12.82 -26.82
C SER A 166 37.07 12.07 -27.05
N PRO A 167 37.83 12.40 -28.12
CA PRO A 167 39.10 11.75 -28.39
C PRO A 167 40.21 12.15 -27.42
N ASP A 168 40.05 13.25 -26.67
CA ASP A 168 41.04 13.70 -25.70
C ASP A 168 40.37 14.52 -24.61
N VAL A 169 40.21 13.93 -23.42
CA VAL A 169 39.53 14.61 -22.30
C VAL A 169 40.36 15.75 -21.71
N SER A 170 41.66 15.86 -22.03
CA SER A 170 42.50 16.96 -21.54
C SER A 170 42.12 18.31 -22.18
N GLN A 171 41.42 18.28 -23.31
CA GLN A 171 40.92 19.46 -24.02
C GLN A 171 39.60 20.00 -23.45
N LEU A 172 39.06 19.35 -22.43
CA LEU A 172 37.86 19.80 -21.73
C LEU A 172 38.14 21.05 -20.88
N PRO A 173 37.10 21.80 -20.48
CA PRO A 173 37.26 22.96 -19.62
C PRO A 173 38.08 22.66 -18.36
N SER A 174 38.88 23.64 -17.92
CA SER A 174 39.86 23.49 -16.83
C SER A 174 39.27 23.08 -15.47
N SER A 175 37.95 23.22 -15.30
CA SER A 175 37.21 22.76 -14.12
C SER A 175 37.12 21.24 -14.01
N ILE A 176 37.36 20.49 -15.11
CA ILE A 176 37.30 19.02 -15.13
C ILE A 176 38.59 18.36 -15.63
N SER A 177 39.52 19.12 -16.25
CA SER A 177 40.74 18.57 -16.87
C SER A 177 41.91 18.31 -15.91
N SER A 178 41.76 18.59 -14.61
CA SER A 178 42.85 18.62 -13.63
C SER A 178 42.90 17.43 -12.66
N GLY A 179 42.03 16.42 -12.81
CA GLY A 179 41.99 15.24 -11.92
C GLY A 179 41.31 14.01 -12.54
N SER A 180 41.24 12.91 -11.78
CA SER A 180 40.45 11.73 -12.15
C SER A 180 38.97 12.08 -12.31
N LEU A 181 38.31 11.47 -13.28
CA LEU A 181 36.88 11.68 -13.52
C LEU A 181 36.07 10.65 -12.75
N SER A 182 34.80 10.94 -12.50
CA SER A 182 33.83 9.95 -12.05
C SER A 182 32.57 10.02 -12.90
N LEU A 183 32.04 8.87 -13.31
CA LEU A 183 30.76 8.77 -13.99
C LEU A 183 29.63 8.94 -12.96
N LEU A 184 28.82 9.98 -13.14
CA LEU A 184 27.66 10.26 -12.32
C LEU A 184 26.41 9.57 -12.83
N ASP A 185 26.20 9.61 -14.15
CA ASP A 185 25.02 9.03 -14.80
C ASP A 185 25.29 8.75 -16.28
N ILE A 186 24.59 7.78 -16.84
CA ILE A 186 24.62 7.45 -18.27
C ILE A 186 23.26 6.90 -18.69
N GLN A 187 22.63 7.50 -19.70
CA GLN A 187 21.30 7.08 -20.14
C GLN A 187 21.13 7.27 -21.65
N SER A 188 20.06 6.69 -22.21
CA SER A 188 19.67 7.00 -23.56
C SER A 188 19.08 8.42 -23.67
N ALA A 189 19.28 9.05 -24.82
CA ALA A 189 18.65 10.32 -25.21
C ALA A 189 17.36 10.12 -26.03
N SER A 190 16.96 8.88 -26.30
CA SER A 190 15.88 8.55 -27.24
C SER A 190 14.46 8.52 -26.65
N CYS A 191 14.29 8.73 -25.34
CA CYS A 191 12.98 8.52 -24.72
C CYS A 191 11.93 9.53 -25.19
N SER A 192 10.77 9.00 -25.56
CA SER A 192 9.60 9.76 -25.98
C SER A 192 8.34 9.04 -25.49
N PRO A 193 7.62 9.57 -24.47
CA PRO A 193 7.83 10.84 -23.77
C PRO A 193 9.11 10.88 -22.90
N PRO A 194 9.59 12.08 -22.50
CA PRO A 194 10.72 12.20 -21.58
C PRO A 194 10.34 11.65 -20.19
N CYS A 195 11.28 10.95 -19.55
CA CYS A 195 11.04 10.35 -18.24
C CYS A 195 10.91 11.44 -17.15
N SER A 196 9.92 11.24 -16.27
CA SER A 196 9.62 11.98 -15.05
C SER A 196 9.96 11.13 -13.83
N GLY A 197 9.78 11.66 -12.61
CA GLY A 197 9.88 10.85 -11.38
C GLY A 197 11.23 10.16 -11.16
N ALA A 198 12.31 10.69 -11.74
CA ALA A 198 13.63 10.05 -11.79
C ALA A 198 13.67 8.68 -12.54
N GLY A 199 12.77 8.48 -13.50
CA GLY A 199 12.80 7.36 -14.45
C GLY A 199 14.07 7.35 -15.31
N LEU A 200 14.56 6.15 -15.62
CA LEU A 200 15.75 5.94 -16.46
C LEU A 200 15.35 5.71 -17.92
N CYS A 201 16.04 6.38 -18.85
CA CYS A 201 15.80 6.17 -20.26
C CYS A 201 16.58 4.96 -20.80
N SER A 202 15.84 3.91 -21.20
CA SER A 202 16.42 2.70 -21.77
C SER A 202 16.87 2.88 -23.21
N ALA A 203 17.73 1.96 -23.70
CA ALA A 203 18.18 1.94 -25.10
C ALA A 203 17.03 1.83 -26.12
N SER A 204 15.88 1.25 -25.73
CA SER A 204 14.68 1.14 -26.57
C SER A 204 13.86 2.43 -26.64
N GLY A 205 14.26 3.50 -25.94
CA GLY A 205 13.51 4.76 -25.89
C GLY A 205 12.27 4.71 -24.99
N THR A 206 12.24 3.76 -24.05
CA THR A 206 11.17 3.63 -23.05
C THR A 206 11.71 3.92 -21.65
N CYS A 207 10.87 4.50 -20.78
CA CYS A 207 11.25 4.80 -19.40
C CYS A 207 11.15 3.56 -18.52
N THR A 208 12.17 3.33 -17.70
CA THR A 208 12.15 2.35 -16.62
C THR A 208 11.94 3.07 -15.30
N CYS A 209 10.80 2.81 -14.64
CA CYS A 209 10.41 3.54 -13.45
C CYS A 209 11.12 3.02 -12.19
N PRO A 210 11.53 3.92 -11.29
CA PRO A 210 12.02 3.53 -9.98
C PRO A 210 10.88 2.95 -9.13
N PRO A 211 11.20 2.24 -8.02
CA PRO A 211 10.20 1.70 -7.12
C PRO A 211 9.20 2.78 -6.67
N GLY A 212 7.91 2.45 -6.69
CA GLY A 212 6.82 3.35 -6.31
C GLY A 212 6.28 4.22 -7.44
N PHE A 213 7.00 4.38 -8.55
CA PHE A 213 6.53 5.13 -9.73
C PHE A 213 5.95 4.20 -10.80
N THR A 214 5.02 4.72 -11.61
CA THR A 214 4.35 4.04 -12.72
C THR A 214 3.95 5.03 -13.81
N GLY A 215 3.50 4.52 -14.96
CA GLY A 215 3.16 5.31 -16.15
C GLY A 215 4.22 5.16 -17.26
N GLU A 216 3.91 5.62 -18.47
CA GLU A 216 4.83 5.53 -19.62
C GLU A 216 6.07 6.41 -19.45
N SER A 217 5.93 7.51 -18.70
CA SER A 217 7.02 8.42 -18.33
C SER A 217 7.34 8.40 -16.85
N CYS A 218 6.81 7.45 -16.05
CA CYS A 218 6.98 7.44 -14.59
C CYS A 218 6.44 8.71 -13.92
N GLU A 219 5.33 9.23 -14.43
CA GLU A 219 4.67 10.46 -13.99
C GLU A 219 3.71 10.27 -12.81
N SER A 220 3.36 9.03 -12.49
CA SER A 220 2.38 8.69 -11.46
C SER A 220 2.99 7.79 -10.40
N CYS A 221 2.36 7.74 -9.23
CA CYS A 221 2.68 6.73 -8.22
C CYS A 221 1.88 5.45 -8.45
N ALA A 222 2.52 4.30 -8.24
CA ALA A 222 1.83 3.03 -8.14
C ALA A 222 0.90 3.02 -6.92
N SER A 223 -0.10 2.13 -6.92
CA SER A 223 -1.02 1.97 -5.78
C SER A 223 -0.25 1.70 -4.49
N GLY A 224 -0.67 2.35 -3.39
CA GLY A 224 0.04 2.27 -2.10
C GLY A 224 1.24 3.22 -1.97
N PHE A 225 1.45 4.14 -2.92
CA PHE A 225 2.50 5.16 -2.85
C PHE A 225 1.93 6.58 -3.02
N PHE A 226 2.56 7.56 -2.38
CA PHE A 226 2.08 8.94 -2.33
C PHE A 226 3.19 10.01 -2.41
N GLY A 227 2.80 11.22 -2.76
CA GLY A 227 3.66 12.40 -2.79
C GLY A 227 4.61 12.45 -4.00
N PRO A 228 5.40 13.54 -4.12
CA PRO A 228 6.23 13.80 -5.31
C PRO A 228 7.41 12.83 -5.47
N THR A 229 7.71 12.05 -4.43
CA THR A 229 8.76 11.02 -4.42
C THR A 229 8.19 9.60 -4.38
N CYS A 230 6.86 9.45 -4.50
CA CYS A 230 6.13 8.19 -4.39
C CYS A 230 6.63 7.32 -3.23
N GLN A 231 6.46 7.83 -2.01
CA GLN A 231 6.78 7.14 -0.76
C GLN A 231 5.68 6.13 -0.43
N ALA A 232 6.01 5.02 0.20
CA ALA A 232 5.00 4.02 0.58
C ALA A 232 4.03 4.58 1.63
N CYS A 233 2.74 4.25 1.49
CA CYS A 233 1.71 4.53 2.50
C CYS A 233 2.12 3.95 3.88
N PRO A 234 1.65 4.55 4.99
CA PRO A 234 1.87 4.00 6.33
C PRO A 234 1.42 2.54 6.46
N SER A 235 2.21 1.71 7.13
CA SER A 235 1.97 0.26 7.24
C SER A 235 0.79 -0.11 8.12
N ASP A 236 0.34 0.80 8.98
CA ASP A 236 -0.82 0.70 9.87
C ASP A 236 -2.12 1.19 9.20
N CYS A 237 -2.08 1.40 7.88
CA CYS A 237 -3.18 1.91 7.10
C CYS A 237 -3.53 0.97 5.95
N GLU A 238 -4.82 0.63 5.82
CA GLU A 238 -5.32 -0.18 4.71
C GLU A 238 -5.34 0.62 3.41
N THR A 239 -5.82 1.86 3.46
CA THR A 239 -5.82 2.79 2.32
C THR A 239 -5.39 4.18 2.77
N CYS A 240 -4.39 4.77 2.11
CA CYS A 240 -3.96 6.15 2.36
C CYS A 240 -4.28 7.08 1.17
N ASP A 241 -4.19 8.39 1.41
CA ASP A 241 -4.26 9.41 0.37
C ASP A 241 -3.05 9.31 -0.57
N GLN A 242 -3.23 8.50 -1.61
CA GLN A 242 -2.20 8.05 -2.54
C GLN A 242 -2.09 8.91 -3.82
N GLY A 243 -1.04 8.68 -4.61
CA GLY A 243 -0.79 9.41 -5.86
C GLY A 243 0.23 10.54 -5.72
N ILE A 244 0.63 11.14 -6.84
CA ILE A 244 1.73 12.14 -6.88
C ILE A 244 1.43 13.40 -6.06
N SER A 245 0.15 13.74 -5.91
CA SER A 245 -0.35 14.85 -5.10
C SER A 245 -0.91 14.40 -3.74
N GLY A 246 -0.89 13.09 -3.47
CA GLY A 246 -1.39 12.51 -2.23
C GLY A 246 -0.50 12.89 -1.04
N SER A 247 -1.11 13.07 0.12
CA SER A 247 -0.46 13.43 1.38
C SER A 247 0.07 12.25 2.18
N GLY A 248 -0.36 11.02 1.84
CA GLY A 248 -0.06 9.82 2.61
C GLY A 248 -0.87 9.67 3.89
N ARG A 249 -1.85 10.56 4.12
CA ARG A 249 -2.72 10.50 5.29
C ARG A 249 -3.58 9.25 5.23
N CYS A 250 -3.69 8.55 6.35
CA CYS A 250 -4.49 7.34 6.42
C CYS A 250 -5.98 7.65 6.25
N LEU A 251 -6.64 6.96 5.31
CA LEU A 251 -8.08 7.07 5.06
C LEU A 251 -8.85 5.95 5.77
N GLN A 252 -8.26 4.76 5.85
CA GLN A 252 -8.83 3.60 6.51
C GLN A 252 -7.75 2.91 7.38
N PRO A 253 -7.85 2.99 8.72
CA PRO A 253 -6.89 2.35 9.60
C PRO A 253 -7.08 0.83 9.60
N ILE A 254 -6.00 0.09 9.84
CA ILE A 254 -6.09 -1.36 9.99
C ILE A 254 -6.78 -1.68 11.32
N VAL A 255 -7.93 -2.34 11.24
CA VAL A 255 -8.67 -2.80 12.42
C VAL A 255 -8.14 -4.15 12.88
N SER A 256 -7.58 -4.19 14.09
CA SER A 256 -7.20 -5.44 14.73
C SER A 256 -8.45 -6.26 15.09
N ASN A 257 -8.46 -7.55 14.74
CA ASN A 257 -9.57 -8.48 14.99
C ASN A 257 -10.91 -8.03 14.37
N ALA A 258 -10.89 -7.54 13.13
CA ALA A 258 -12.12 -7.18 12.41
C ALA A 258 -13.10 -8.38 12.35
N PRO A 259 -14.42 -8.18 12.37
CA PRO A 259 -15.41 -9.25 12.40
C PRO A 259 -15.30 -10.22 11.20
N SER A 260 -14.83 -9.72 10.06
CA SER A 260 -14.49 -10.50 8.87
C SER A 260 -13.35 -11.51 9.09
N THR A 261 -12.45 -11.29 10.05
CA THR A 261 -11.30 -12.15 10.33
C THR A 261 -11.66 -13.46 11.04
N CYS A 262 -12.83 -13.54 11.67
CA CYS A 262 -13.27 -14.75 12.40
C CYS A 262 -14.71 -15.20 12.09
N ASN A 263 -15.24 -14.83 10.90
CA ASN A 263 -16.60 -15.18 10.46
C ASN A 263 -17.70 -14.76 11.47
N CYS A 264 -17.56 -13.55 12.02
CA CYS A 264 -18.33 -13.02 13.13
C CYS A 264 -19.14 -11.82 12.65
N VAL A 265 -20.47 -11.88 12.72
CA VAL A 265 -21.32 -10.81 12.15
C VAL A 265 -21.67 -9.78 13.21
N ASN A 266 -22.32 -10.19 14.30
CA ASN A 266 -22.69 -9.32 15.43
C ASN A 266 -21.92 -9.72 16.70
N GLY A 267 -20.59 -9.69 16.63
CA GLY A 267 -19.74 -10.03 17.76
C GLY A 267 -18.32 -9.49 17.61
N GLN A 268 -17.51 -9.70 18.66
CA GLN A 268 -16.10 -9.31 18.70
C GLN A 268 -15.22 -10.55 18.52
N CYS A 269 -14.26 -10.47 17.59
CA CYS A 269 -13.25 -11.51 17.40
C CYS A 269 -12.17 -11.42 18.49
N GLY A 270 -11.92 -12.53 19.17
CA GLY A 270 -10.76 -12.73 20.03
C GLY A 270 -9.52 -13.12 19.23
N SER A 271 -8.35 -13.04 19.87
CA SER A 271 -7.05 -13.36 19.26
C SER A 271 -6.88 -14.82 18.83
N ASN A 272 -7.72 -15.72 19.33
CA ASN A 272 -7.76 -17.13 18.97
C ASN A 272 -8.78 -17.45 17.86
N GLY A 273 -9.40 -16.43 17.24
CA GLY A 273 -10.45 -16.61 16.24
C GLY A 273 -11.81 -17.00 16.80
N GLN A 274 -12.00 -16.97 18.13
CA GLN A 274 -13.34 -17.13 18.72
C GLN A 274 -14.13 -15.83 18.64
N CYS A 275 -15.42 -15.95 18.32
CA CYS A 275 -16.34 -14.83 18.22
C CYS A 275 -17.23 -14.76 19.46
N SER A 276 -17.19 -13.62 20.16
CA SER A 276 -18.07 -13.33 21.30
C SER A 276 -19.24 -12.46 20.83
N CYS A 277 -20.43 -13.02 20.79
CA CYS A 277 -21.62 -12.30 20.34
C CYS A 277 -22.02 -11.17 21.28
N ILE A 278 -22.49 -10.05 20.71
CA ILE A 278 -23.31 -9.12 21.48
C ILE A 278 -24.62 -9.80 21.88
N THR A 279 -25.24 -9.34 22.97
CA THR A 279 -26.47 -9.94 23.52
C THR A 279 -27.53 -10.08 22.44
N GLY A 280 -28.35 -11.14 22.52
CA GLY A 280 -29.41 -11.40 21.54
C GLY A 280 -28.94 -12.09 20.25
N TRP A 281 -27.64 -12.30 20.04
CA TRP A 281 -27.11 -13.00 18.86
C TRP A 281 -26.47 -14.36 19.21
N THR A 282 -26.56 -15.30 18.28
CA THR A 282 -25.99 -16.65 18.36
C THR A 282 -25.47 -17.12 16.98
N THR A 283 -24.80 -18.27 16.96
CA THR A 283 -24.27 -18.89 15.74
C THR A 283 -25.42 -19.38 14.85
N ALA A 284 -25.36 -19.03 13.57
CA ALA A 284 -26.32 -19.48 12.56
C ALA A 284 -26.12 -20.94 12.18
N ASP A 285 -27.15 -21.56 11.60
CA ASP A 285 -27.16 -22.98 11.26
C ASP A 285 -26.10 -23.35 10.19
N ASN A 286 -25.65 -22.36 9.40
CA ASN A 286 -24.57 -22.50 8.43
C ASN A 286 -23.14 -22.36 9.04
N GLY A 287 -23.03 -22.20 10.36
CA GLY A 287 -21.76 -22.03 11.08
C GLY A 287 -21.24 -20.59 11.17
N THR A 288 -21.98 -19.60 10.66
CA THR A 288 -21.62 -18.17 10.78
C THR A 288 -21.87 -17.68 12.20
N ALA A 289 -20.85 -17.15 12.87
CA ALA A 289 -20.98 -16.73 14.27
C ALA A 289 -21.76 -15.40 14.39
N CYS A 290 -22.66 -15.33 15.38
CA CYS A 290 -23.48 -14.16 15.69
C CYS A 290 -24.30 -13.62 14.50
N ALA A 291 -24.84 -14.54 13.70
CA ALA A 291 -25.62 -14.23 12.49
C ALA A 291 -27.09 -14.65 12.60
N LYS A 292 -27.50 -15.22 13.74
CA LYS A 292 -28.88 -15.61 14.05
C LYS A 292 -29.27 -15.03 15.42
N CYS A 293 -30.54 -14.70 15.62
CA CYS A 293 -31.01 -14.26 16.93
C CYS A 293 -31.06 -15.42 17.92
N ALA A 294 -30.67 -15.15 19.17
CA ALA A 294 -30.71 -16.10 20.26
C ALA A 294 -32.18 -16.38 20.68
N SER A 295 -32.38 -17.45 21.44
CA SER A 295 -33.69 -17.73 22.05
C SER A 295 -34.15 -16.53 22.90
N GLY A 296 -35.42 -16.14 22.79
CA GLY A 296 -35.98 -14.92 23.39
C GLY A 296 -35.87 -13.68 22.49
N PHE A 297 -35.27 -13.80 21.30
CA PHE A 297 -35.13 -12.73 20.32
C PHE A 297 -35.59 -13.21 18.94
N PHE A 298 -35.95 -12.26 18.07
CA PHE A 298 -36.27 -12.50 16.67
C PHE A 298 -35.62 -11.47 15.75
N LEU A 299 -35.36 -11.87 14.51
CA LEU A 299 -34.81 -10.98 13.49
C LEU A 299 -35.91 -10.11 12.89
N ASP A 300 -35.80 -8.79 13.03
CA ASP A 300 -36.73 -7.85 12.42
C ASP A 300 -36.45 -7.65 10.92
N SER A 301 -37.32 -6.92 10.24
CA SER A 301 -37.15 -6.60 8.80
C SER A 301 -35.98 -5.66 8.48
N SER A 302 -35.40 -5.01 9.49
CA SER A 302 -34.26 -4.09 9.38
C SER A 302 -32.92 -4.80 9.64
N GLY A 303 -32.94 -6.09 10.00
CA GLY A 303 -31.76 -6.89 10.33
C GLY A 303 -31.29 -6.79 11.79
N ASN A 304 -32.12 -6.28 12.70
CA ASN A 304 -31.84 -6.22 14.14
C ASN A 304 -32.43 -7.44 14.86
N CYS A 305 -31.77 -7.89 15.93
CA CYS A 305 -32.35 -8.88 16.84
C CYS A 305 -33.07 -8.16 17.97
N GLU A 306 -34.41 -8.15 17.92
CA GLU A 306 -35.26 -7.59 18.95
C GLU A 306 -35.72 -8.68 19.93
N VAL A 307 -35.90 -8.33 21.19
CA VAL A 307 -36.47 -9.23 22.20
C VAL A 307 -37.94 -9.55 21.87
N CYS A 308 -38.39 -10.77 22.15
CA CYS A 308 -39.80 -11.12 22.07
C CYS A 308 -40.61 -10.24 23.04
N ASN A 309 -41.92 -10.12 22.86
CA ASN A 309 -42.76 -9.46 23.87
C ASN A 309 -42.69 -10.21 25.21
N LEU A 310 -42.87 -9.47 26.31
CA LEU A 310 -42.86 -10.01 27.66
C LEU A 310 -43.72 -11.28 27.80
N GLY A 311 -43.14 -12.30 28.42
CA GLY A 311 -43.80 -13.59 28.62
C GLY A 311 -43.81 -14.49 27.38
N CYS A 312 -43.17 -14.09 26.29
CA CYS A 312 -42.93 -14.94 25.13
C CYS A 312 -41.52 -15.55 25.18
N GLN A 313 -41.44 -16.88 25.23
CA GLN A 313 -40.17 -17.60 25.25
C GLN A 313 -39.51 -17.62 23.87
N GLN A 314 -40.31 -17.81 22.81
CA GLN A 314 -39.86 -17.94 21.43
C GLN A 314 -40.84 -17.23 20.51
N CYS A 315 -40.32 -16.35 19.66
CA CYS A 315 -41.11 -15.63 18.66
C CYS A 315 -40.57 -15.87 17.25
N ALA A 316 -41.42 -15.71 16.25
CA ALA A 316 -41.08 -15.95 14.85
C ALA A 316 -40.30 -14.77 14.25
N ASP A 317 -39.25 -15.08 13.49
CA ASP A 317 -38.51 -14.07 12.73
C ASP A 317 -39.43 -13.31 11.75
N GLY A 318 -39.18 -12.01 11.59
CA GLY A 318 -39.93 -11.11 10.73
C GLY A 318 -41.23 -10.58 11.34
N SER A 319 -42.08 -11.43 11.93
CA SER A 319 -43.38 -11.00 12.50
C SER A 319 -43.35 -10.72 13.99
N GLY A 320 -42.43 -11.34 14.75
CA GLY A 320 -42.44 -11.29 16.21
C GLY A 320 -43.60 -12.08 16.83
N ASP A 321 -44.32 -12.90 16.05
CA ASP A 321 -45.42 -13.71 16.55
C ASP A 321 -44.91 -14.70 17.60
N CYS A 322 -45.55 -14.74 18.77
CA CYS A 322 -45.13 -15.64 19.81
C CYS A 322 -45.50 -17.08 19.46
N VAL A 323 -44.49 -17.93 19.35
CA VAL A 323 -44.61 -19.37 19.09
C VAL A 323 -44.87 -20.14 20.39
N THR A 324 -44.19 -19.74 21.46
CA THR A 324 -44.29 -20.40 22.78
C THR A 324 -44.28 -19.34 23.88
N CYS A 325 -45.36 -19.26 24.66
CA CYS A 325 -45.40 -18.44 25.87
C CYS A 325 -44.63 -19.10 27.02
N GLU A 326 -44.04 -18.29 27.88
CA GLU A 326 -43.40 -18.74 29.12
C GLU A 326 -44.41 -19.36 30.10
N SER A 327 -43.89 -20.14 31.06
CA SER A 327 -44.70 -20.71 32.12
C SER A 327 -45.40 -19.62 32.93
N GLY A 328 -46.72 -19.73 33.10
CA GLY A 328 -47.50 -18.69 33.75
C GLY A 328 -48.04 -17.64 32.78
N PHE A 329 -47.85 -17.81 31.47
CA PHE A 329 -48.51 -17.01 30.44
C PHE A 329 -49.32 -17.87 29.47
N THR A 330 -50.28 -17.23 28.81
CA THR A 330 -51.08 -17.82 27.73
C THR A 330 -51.11 -16.88 26.53
N GLN A 331 -51.15 -17.41 25.31
CA GLN A 331 -51.16 -16.60 24.09
C GLN A 331 -52.39 -15.69 24.05
N ASN A 332 -52.19 -14.42 23.67
CA ASN A 332 -53.27 -13.46 23.51
C ASN A 332 -54.09 -13.79 22.25
N ALA A 333 -55.40 -13.95 22.40
CA ALA A 333 -56.29 -14.31 21.30
C ALA A 333 -56.42 -13.23 20.21
N ASN A 334 -56.09 -11.97 20.53
CA ASN A 334 -56.24 -10.83 19.62
C ASN A 334 -54.90 -10.27 19.12
N ASP A 335 -53.79 -10.70 19.70
CA ASP A 335 -52.45 -10.25 19.35
C ASP A 335 -51.49 -11.45 19.37
N PRO A 336 -51.14 -12.03 18.21
CA PRO A 336 -50.30 -13.22 18.14
C PRO A 336 -48.88 -12.98 18.69
N THR A 337 -48.43 -11.73 18.79
CA THR A 337 -47.11 -11.38 19.31
C THR A 337 -47.08 -11.35 20.85
N SER A 338 -48.24 -11.33 21.51
CA SER A 338 -48.34 -11.08 22.95
C SER A 338 -48.75 -12.34 23.73
N CYS A 339 -48.13 -12.49 24.90
CA CYS A 339 -48.52 -13.46 25.91
C CYS A 339 -49.10 -12.70 27.11
N VAL A 340 -50.27 -13.14 27.59
CA VAL A 340 -50.92 -12.55 28.77
C VAL A 340 -50.62 -13.38 30.01
N ALA A 341 -50.24 -12.72 31.10
CA ALA A 341 -49.99 -13.37 32.37
C ALA A 341 -51.25 -14.09 32.88
N THR A 342 -51.09 -15.34 33.30
CA THR A 342 -52.15 -16.10 33.95
C THR A 342 -52.43 -15.50 35.33
N GLN A 343 -53.71 -15.33 35.65
CA GLN A 343 -54.10 -14.76 36.93
C GLN A 343 -53.78 -15.74 38.06
N SER A 344 -53.11 -15.25 39.11
CA SER A 344 -52.82 -16.06 40.29
C SER A 344 -54.11 -16.33 41.07
N THR A 345 -54.49 -17.59 41.24
CA THR A 345 -55.70 -17.98 41.97
C THR A 345 -55.37 -18.79 43.21
N THR A 346 -56.04 -18.50 44.33
CA THR A 346 -55.96 -19.31 45.55
C THR A 346 -56.49 -20.73 45.31
N SER A 347 -56.19 -21.65 46.23
CA SER A 347 -56.76 -23.00 46.22
C SER A 347 -58.30 -23.03 46.30
N SER A 348 -58.92 -21.93 46.74
CA SER A 348 -60.38 -21.75 46.77
C SER A 348 -60.94 -21.09 45.50
N GLY A 349 -60.10 -20.79 44.50
CA GLY A 349 -60.48 -20.16 43.23
C GLY A 349 -60.62 -18.63 43.29
N THR A 350 -60.15 -17.99 44.36
CA THR A 350 -60.16 -16.53 44.46
C THR A 350 -58.99 -15.96 43.66
N VAL A 351 -59.28 -15.06 42.73
CA VAL A 351 -58.26 -14.31 41.98
C VAL A 351 -57.53 -13.35 42.92
N CYS A 352 -56.21 -13.41 42.93
CA CYS A 352 -55.37 -12.46 43.64
C CYS A 352 -55.22 -11.17 42.82
N PRO A 353 -55.41 -9.99 43.42
CA PRO A 353 -55.21 -8.72 42.74
C PRO A 353 -53.74 -8.49 42.41
N ASP A 354 -53.48 -7.59 41.45
CA ASP A 354 -52.14 -7.08 41.13
C ASP A 354 -51.38 -6.68 42.42
N GLY A 355 -50.08 -6.98 42.43
CA GLY A 355 -49.24 -6.85 43.61
C GLY A 355 -49.37 -7.98 44.63
N SER A 356 -50.10 -9.07 44.31
CA SER A 356 -50.16 -10.26 45.16
C SER A 356 -50.19 -11.58 44.40
N PHE A 357 -49.72 -12.66 45.04
CA PHE A 357 -49.70 -14.03 44.51
C PHE A 357 -50.39 -15.02 45.46
N SER A 358 -50.83 -16.14 44.91
CA SER A 358 -51.46 -17.24 45.64
C SER A 358 -50.48 -17.97 46.57
N SER A 359 -50.75 -17.94 47.87
CA SER A 359 -50.06 -18.71 48.89
C SER A 359 -51.07 -19.58 49.64
N GLY A 360 -51.45 -20.70 49.01
CA GLY A 360 -52.49 -21.60 49.52
C GLY A 360 -53.88 -20.97 49.39
N SER A 361 -54.54 -20.67 50.51
CA SER A 361 -55.87 -20.06 50.52
C SER A 361 -55.85 -18.52 50.56
N ASN A 362 -54.68 -17.90 50.66
CA ASN A 362 -54.52 -16.45 50.82
C ASN A 362 -53.72 -15.85 49.67
N CYS A 363 -53.90 -14.55 49.44
CA CYS A 363 -53.03 -13.77 48.56
C CYS A 363 -51.97 -13.06 49.40
N THR A 364 -50.71 -13.26 49.05
CA THR A 364 -49.54 -12.66 49.72
C THR A 364 -48.94 -11.59 48.81
N ALA A 365 -48.45 -10.50 49.39
CA ALA A 365 -47.88 -9.40 48.62
C ALA A 365 -46.62 -9.83 47.83
N CYS A 366 -46.49 -9.28 46.62
CA CYS A 366 -45.27 -9.36 45.82
C CYS A 366 -44.13 -8.53 46.44
N SER A 367 -42.92 -8.72 45.93
CA SER A 367 -41.86 -7.72 46.11
C SER A 367 -42.35 -6.34 45.62
N PRO A 368 -41.98 -5.22 46.29
CA PRO A 368 -42.30 -3.87 45.84
C PRO A 368 -41.77 -3.51 44.44
N GLU A 369 -40.88 -4.34 43.89
CA GLU A 369 -40.31 -4.17 42.56
C GLU A 369 -41.18 -4.76 41.44
N CYS A 370 -42.20 -5.55 41.78
CA CYS A 370 -43.11 -6.18 40.82
C CYS A 370 -44.47 -5.48 40.78
N GLN A 371 -45.07 -5.37 39.59
CA GLN A 371 -46.50 -5.13 39.43
C GLN A 371 -47.29 -6.44 39.63
N THR A 372 -46.82 -7.54 39.05
CA THR A 372 -47.39 -8.88 39.23
C THR A 372 -46.27 -9.89 39.49
N CYS A 373 -46.54 -10.96 40.23
CA CYS A 373 -45.53 -11.94 40.62
C CYS A 373 -46.10 -13.35 40.75
N SER A 374 -45.22 -14.34 40.68
CA SER A 374 -45.50 -15.75 41.01
C SER A 374 -45.08 -16.12 42.44
N GLY A 375 -44.36 -15.23 43.12
CA GLY A 375 -43.74 -15.47 44.43
C GLY A 375 -43.33 -14.17 45.14
N PRO A 376 -42.77 -14.27 46.36
CA PRO A 376 -42.55 -13.12 47.22
C PRO A 376 -41.26 -12.33 46.91
N THR A 377 -40.35 -12.85 46.08
CA THR A 377 -39.04 -12.23 45.83
C THR A 377 -39.02 -11.38 44.57
N SER A 378 -38.02 -10.51 44.40
CA SER A 378 -37.84 -9.70 43.19
C SER A 378 -37.49 -10.52 41.93
N ASN A 379 -37.11 -11.79 42.08
CA ASN A 379 -36.88 -12.71 40.97
C ASN A 379 -38.14 -13.48 40.57
N ASP A 380 -39.23 -13.34 41.34
CA ASP A 380 -40.52 -13.95 41.04
C ASP A 380 -41.45 -12.96 40.32
N CYS A 381 -40.93 -11.81 39.86
CA CYS A 381 -41.70 -10.82 39.13
C CYS A 381 -42.11 -11.38 37.75
N ILE A 382 -43.39 -11.21 37.41
CA ILE A 382 -43.93 -11.51 36.09
C ILE A 382 -43.97 -10.22 35.26
N ILE A 383 -44.48 -9.13 35.85
CA ILE A 383 -44.44 -7.78 35.29
C ILE A 383 -43.73 -6.89 36.29
N CYS A 384 -42.73 -6.14 35.84
CA CYS A 384 -41.99 -5.22 36.68
C CYS A 384 -42.84 -4.00 37.08
N GLY A 385 -42.54 -3.42 38.25
CA GLY A 385 -43.18 -2.21 38.72
C GLY A 385 -42.89 -1.01 37.80
N ALA A 386 -43.54 0.12 38.08
CA ALA A 386 -43.40 1.33 37.27
C ALA A 386 -41.92 1.74 37.07
N GLU A 387 -41.59 2.11 35.83
CA GLU A 387 -40.23 2.53 35.40
C GLU A 387 -39.13 1.46 35.58
N LYS A 388 -39.52 0.18 35.71
CA LYS A 388 -38.61 -0.97 35.72
C LYS A 388 -38.90 -1.90 34.55
N TYR A 389 -37.86 -2.63 34.12
CA TYR A 389 -37.91 -3.49 32.93
C TYR A 389 -37.38 -4.87 33.26
N SER A 390 -37.95 -5.89 32.60
CA SER A 390 -37.43 -7.27 32.68
C SER A 390 -36.02 -7.33 32.09
N PHE A 391 -35.09 -7.98 32.80
CA PHE A 391 -33.77 -8.34 32.30
C PHE A 391 -33.23 -9.57 33.03
N ASN A 392 -32.96 -10.66 32.31
CA ASN A 392 -32.45 -11.93 32.86
C ASN A 392 -33.27 -12.46 34.06
N GLY A 393 -34.59 -12.29 34.04
CA GLY A 393 -35.51 -12.74 35.10
C GLY A 393 -35.54 -11.86 36.35
N SER A 394 -34.92 -10.67 36.32
CA SER A 394 -35.01 -9.66 37.38
C SER A 394 -35.53 -8.35 36.81
N CYS A 395 -36.09 -7.50 37.69
CA CYS A 395 -36.52 -6.16 37.32
C CYS A 395 -35.40 -5.14 37.56
N VAL A 396 -35.00 -4.43 36.52
CA VAL A 396 -33.93 -3.43 36.58
C VAL A 396 -34.45 -2.03 36.28
N ALA A 397 -33.83 -1.01 36.88
CA ALA A 397 -34.08 0.38 36.54
C ALA A 397 -33.27 0.77 35.29
N THR A 398 -33.51 1.99 34.79
CA THR A 398 -32.75 2.59 33.68
C THR A 398 -32.08 3.88 34.09
N ASP A 399 -30.98 4.22 33.43
CA ASP A 399 -30.42 5.56 33.51
C ASP A 399 -31.26 6.61 32.74
N SER A 400 -30.83 7.87 32.74
CA SER A 400 -31.49 8.96 32.01
C SER A 400 -31.50 8.81 30.48
N ASN A 401 -30.77 7.84 29.95
CA ASN A 401 -30.66 7.52 28.54
C ASN A 401 -31.43 6.24 28.16
N GLY A 402 -32.16 5.64 29.12
CA GLY A 402 -32.91 4.41 28.93
C GLY A 402 -32.06 3.15 28.96
N VAL A 403 -30.78 3.22 29.35
CA VAL A 403 -29.91 2.05 29.43
C VAL A 403 -30.26 1.26 30.69
N CYS A 404 -30.56 -0.02 30.52
CA CYS A 404 -30.92 -0.91 31.62
C CYS A 404 -29.72 -1.20 32.52
N GLU A 405 -29.89 -1.01 33.83
CA GLU A 405 -28.83 -1.21 34.83
C GLU A 405 -28.20 -2.61 34.74
N GLY A 406 -26.87 -2.66 34.79
CA GLY A 406 -26.12 -3.92 34.70
C GLY A 406 -26.04 -4.52 33.28
N SER A 407 -26.44 -3.79 32.25
CA SER A 407 -26.43 -4.26 30.85
C SER A 407 -25.94 -3.17 29.89
N SER A 408 -25.86 -3.51 28.60
CA SER A 408 -25.72 -2.56 27.48
C SER A 408 -26.97 -2.49 26.61
N MET A 409 -28.10 -2.94 27.17
CA MET A 409 -29.41 -3.00 26.52
C MET A 409 -30.23 -1.76 26.84
N ILE A 410 -31.21 -1.47 25.99
CA ILE A 410 -32.04 -0.28 26.07
C ILE A 410 -33.47 -0.67 26.44
N ALA A 411 -34.10 0.07 27.34
CA ALA A 411 -35.46 -0.19 27.75
C ALA A 411 -36.46 0.00 26.60
N ASN A 412 -37.29 -1.02 26.39
CA ASN A 412 -38.40 -0.97 25.45
C ASN A 412 -39.71 -0.80 26.22
N ASN A 413 -40.23 0.44 26.22
CA ASN A 413 -41.47 0.80 26.89
C ASN A 413 -42.70 -0.01 26.44
N ASN A 414 -42.71 -0.46 25.19
CA ASN A 414 -43.83 -1.24 24.65
C ASN A 414 -43.79 -2.70 25.12
N LYS A 415 -42.58 -3.25 25.27
CA LYS A 415 -42.37 -4.64 25.69
C LYS A 415 -42.19 -4.79 27.20
N HIS A 416 -41.98 -3.69 27.93
CA HIS A 416 -41.62 -3.69 29.36
C HIS A 416 -40.38 -4.54 29.68
N GLU A 417 -39.46 -4.63 28.74
CA GLU A 417 -38.25 -5.44 28.79
C GLU A 417 -37.06 -4.66 28.23
N CYS A 418 -35.86 -5.02 28.67
CA CYS A 418 -34.62 -4.53 28.09
C CYS A 418 -34.39 -5.20 26.74
N ASP A 419 -34.30 -4.39 25.70
CA ASP A 419 -34.16 -4.80 24.30
C ASP A 419 -32.76 -4.50 23.78
N ASN A 420 -32.36 -5.17 22.71
CA ASN A 420 -31.01 -5.06 22.20
C ASN A 420 -30.79 -3.73 21.46
N CYS A 421 -29.53 -3.29 21.42
CA CYS A 421 -29.17 -2.24 20.49
C CYS A 421 -29.28 -2.74 19.04
N PRO A 422 -29.39 -1.83 18.05
CA PRO A 422 -29.38 -2.19 16.64
C PRO A 422 -28.18 -3.07 16.27
N ALA A 423 -28.29 -3.81 15.16
CA ALA A 423 -27.21 -4.66 14.68
C ALA A 423 -25.87 -3.88 14.59
N LYS A 424 -24.76 -4.59 14.83
CA LYS A 424 -23.39 -4.04 14.87
C LYS A 424 -23.10 -3.03 16.00
N CYS A 425 -24.08 -2.71 16.83
CA CYS A 425 -23.95 -1.77 17.93
C CYS A 425 -23.55 -2.50 19.24
N THR A 426 -22.49 -2.04 19.91
CA THR A 426 -22.06 -2.58 21.21
C THR A 426 -22.73 -1.87 22.39
N SER A 427 -23.20 -0.64 22.19
CA SER A 427 -23.92 0.15 23.19
C SER A 427 -24.75 1.23 22.51
N CYS A 428 -25.91 1.56 23.05
CA CYS A 428 -26.81 2.57 22.49
C CYS A 428 -27.48 3.37 23.60
N LYS A 429 -28.11 4.48 23.21
CA LYS A 429 -28.86 5.38 24.08
C LYS A 429 -30.11 5.91 23.40
N ILE A 430 -31.11 6.29 24.18
CA ILE A 430 -32.20 7.15 23.76
C ILE A 430 -32.01 8.51 24.45
N SER A 431 -31.62 9.53 23.69
CA SER A 431 -31.37 10.85 24.28
C SER A 431 -32.70 11.47 24.74
N GLY A 432 -32.81 11.79 26.03
CA GLY A 432 -34.07 12.28 26.62
C GLY A 432 -35.10 11.17 26.80
N PHE A 433 -34.66 10.01 27.26
CA PHE A 433 -35.52 8.85 27.50
C PHE A 433 -36.69 9.21 28.44
N SER A 434 -37.88 8.72 28.09
CA SER A 434 -39.11 8.87 28.87
C SER A 434 -40.02 7.66 28.62
N VAL A 435 -41.13 7.56 29.36
CA VAL A 435 -42.15 6.51 29.14
C VAL A 435 -42.80 6.53 27.74
N ALA A 436 -42.65 7.62 26.98
CA ALA A 436 -43.13 7.74 25.60
C ALA A 436 -42.07 7.35 24.54
N SER A 437 -40.84 7.06 24.97
CA SER A 437 -39.76 6.69 24.07
C SER A 437 -40.00 5.32 23.43
N THR A 438 -39.51 5.13 22.21
CA THR A 438 -39.61 3.85 21.47
C THR A 438 -38.23 3.35 21.08
N ILE A 439 -38.10 2.03 20.92
CA ILE A 439 -36.84 1.38 20.53
C ILE A 439 -36.20 1.97 19.26
N ASN A 440 -37.02 2.41 18.30
CA ASN A 440 -36.56 3.03 17.05
C ASN A 440 -35.83 4.37 17.22
N GLN A 441 -35.90 4.98 18.42
CA GLN A 441 -35.17 6.20 18.75
C GLN A 441 -33.77 5.90 19.31
N ALA A 442 -33.41 4.62 19.52
CA ALA A 442 -32.12 4.22 20.02
C ALA A 442 -31.03 4.60 19.01
N GLN A 443 -30.07 5.39 19.50
CA GLN A 443 -28.89 5.79 18.77
C GLN A 443 -27.70 5.02 19.32
N CYS A 444 -26.97 4.37 18.42
CA CYS A 444 -25.75 3.70 18.77
C CYS A 444 -24.70 4.70 19.31
N THR A 445 -23.94 4.25 20.31
CA THR A 445 -22.84 5.01 20.94
C THR A 445 -21.51 4.27 20.86
N GLY A 446 -21.51 3.00 20.48
CA GLY A 446 -20.29 2.22 20.25
C GLY A 446 -20.53 1.16 19.20
N CYS A 447 -19.56 0.96 18.31
CA CYS A 447 -19.66 -0.01 17.23
C CYS A 447 -18.75 -1.22 17.46
N LEU A 448 -19.10 -2.34 16.83
CA LEU A 448 -18.17 -3.45 16.69
C LEU A 448 -16.92 -2.99 15.92
N PRO A 449 -15.74 -3.58 16.18
CA PRO A 449 -14.54 -3.32 15.40
C PRO A 449 -14.84 -3.42 13.89
N GLY A 450 -14.26 -2.55 13.07
CA GLY A 450 -14.51 -2.54 11.61
C GLY A 450 -15.75 -1.77 11.20
N PHE A 451 -16.52 -1.26 12.15
CA PHE A 451 -17.62 -0.33 11.91
C PHE A 451 -17.35 1.01 12.59
N VAL A 452 -17.87 2.08 12.00
CA VAL A 452 -17.71 3.46 12.43
C VAL A 452 -19.08 4.07 12.74
N LEU A 453 -19.12 4.97 13.72
CA LEU A 453 -20.33 5.61 14.19
C LEU A 453 -20.67 6.81 13.30
N SER A 454 -21.81 6.75 12.62
CA SER A 454 -22.36 7.84 11.81
C SER A 454 -23.83 8.06 12.14
N GLN A 455 -24.18 9.26 12.60
CA GLN A 455 -25.56 9.66 12.93
C GLN A 455 -26.32 8.68 13.84
N GLY A 456 -25.63 8.05 14.80
CA GLY A 456 -26.24 7.07 15.71
C GLY A 456 -26.37 5.66 15.12
N GLN A 457 -25.73 5.37 13.99
CA GLN A 457 -25.69 4.04 13.37
C GLN A 457 -24.25 3.58 13.15
N CYS A 458 -24.03 2.27 13.18
CA CYS A 458 -22.75 1.66 12.84
C CYS A 458 -22.72 1.29 11.37
N VAL A 459 -21.81 1.90 10.62
CA VAL A 459 -21.63 1.69 9.17
C VAL A 459 -20.21 1.22 8.88
N GLU A 460 -19.96 0.57 7.74
CA GLU A 460 -18.63 0.02 7.42
C GLU A 460 -17.59 1.11 7.12
N SER A 461 -18.02 2.25 6.58
CA SER A 461 -17.14 3.38 6.27
C SER A 461 -17.90 4.70 6.41
N CYS A 462 -17.15 5.77 6.67
CA CYS A 462 -17.73 7.09 6.79
C CYS A 462 -18.35 7.54 5.45
N PRO A 463 -19.63 7.97 5.44
CA PRO A 463 -20.30 8.40 4.22
C PRO A 463 -19.63 9.63 3.61
N SER A 464 -19.89 9.89 2.33
CA SER A 464 -19.33 11.05 1.62
C SER A 464 -19.59 12.37 2.35
N GLY A 465 -18.58 13.24 2.37
CA GLY A 465 -18.62 14.49 3.13
C GLY A 465 -18.32 14.34 4.63
N THR A 466 -17.90 13.15 5.07
CA THR A 466 -17.42 12.89 6.44
C THR A 466 -16.09 12.14 6.41
N PHE A 467 -15.34 12.17 7.52
CA PHE A 467 -14.08 11.45 7.70
C PHE A 467 -14.03 10.77 9.07
N LEU A 468 -13.24 9.71 9.18
CA LEU A 468 -13.01 9.03 10.45
C LEU A 468 -12.17 9.92 11.38
N SER A 469 -12.72 10.24 12.54
CA SER A 469 -12.10 11.03 13.61
C SER A 469 -10.83 10.35 14.14
N PRO A 470 -9.64 10.97 14.02
CA PRO A 470 -8.41 10.43 14.60
C PRO A 470 -8.39 10.44 16.14
N GLN A 471 -9.36 11.11 16.78
CA GLN A 471 -9.42 11.21 18.24
C GLN A 471 -9.85 9.89 18.88
N ASP A 472 -10.75 9.15 18.24
CA ASP A 472 -11.35 7.92 18.75
C ASP A 472 -11.29 6.75 17.76
N ASN A 473 -10.91 6.99 16.49
CA ASN A 473 -10.92 6.02 15.40
C ASN A 473 -12.27 5.29 15.27
N LEU A 474 -13.36 5.97 15.64
CA LEU A 474 -14.71 5.41 15.68
C LEU A 474 -15.72 6.35 15.04
N THR A 475 -15.66 7.66 15.31
CA THR A 475 -16.75 8.57 14.94
C THR A 475 -16.53 9.21 13.57
N CYS A 476 -17.56 9.21 12.73
CA CYS A 476 -17.55 9.97 11.47
C CYS A 476 -17.87 11.44 11.74
N THR A 477 -16.91 12.31 11.43
CA THR A 477 -17.01 13.76 11.59
C THR A 477 -17.23 14.43 10.24
N ALA A 478 -18.11 15.42 10.19
CA ALA A 478 -18.36 16.16 8.96
C ALA A 478 -17.11 16.94 8.50
N CYS A 479 -16.92 16.97 7.19
CA CYS A 479 -15.97 17.88 6.56
C CYS A 479 -16.40 19.34 6.75
N ASP A 480 -15.45 20.25 6.62
CA ASP A 480 -15.77 21.66 6.49
C ASP A 480 -16.59 21.89 5.22
N SER A 481 -17.51 22.86 5.26
CA SER A 481 -18.38 23.18 4.12
C SER A 481 -17.64 23.53 2.81
N SER A 482 -16.38 23.91 2.91
CA SER A 482 -15.50 24.15 1.75
C SER A 482 -15.01 22.86 1.07
N CYS A 483 -15.02 21.73 1.77
CA CYS A 483 -14.56 20.45 1.23
C CYS A 483 -15.74 19.64 0.64
N GLY A 484 -15.50 18.95 -0.47
CA GLY A 484 -16.38 17.88 -0.95
C GLY A 484 -16.09 16.57 -0.23
N THR A 485 -14.80 16.23 -0.10
CA THR A 485 -14.31 15.13 0.72
C THR A 485 -13.10 15.59 1.52
N CYS A 486 -12.88 15.02 2.70
CA CYS A 486 -11.78 15.36 3.59
C CYS A 486 -11.25 14.11 4.29
N ALA A 487 -10.06 14.22 4.88
CA ALA A 487 -9.44 13.13 5.62
C ALA A 487 -8.70 13.64 6.85
N GLY A 488 -8.79 12.94 7.98
CA GLY A 488 -8.07 13.22 9.25
C GLY A 488 -8.39 14.56 9.95
N SER A 489 -8.93 15.55 9.26
CA SER A 489 -9.48 16.78 9.84
C SER A 489 -10.51 17.37 8.90
N SER A 490 -11.49 18.10 9.45
CA SER A 490 -12.58 18.69 8.66
C SER A 490 -12.07 19.64 7.58
N THR A 491 -10.94 20.31 7.80
CA THR A 491 -10.34 21.30 6.90
C THR A 491 -9.30 20.73 5.93
N PHE A 492 -8.97 19.44 6.02
CA PHE A 492 -8.02 18.81 5.10
C PHE A 492 -8.80 18.22 3.93
N CYS A 493 -9.04 19.03 2.90
CA CYS A 493 -9.85 18.63 1.76
C CYS A 493 -9.05 17.72 0.82
N LEU A 494 -9.59 16.53 0.53
CA LEU A 494 -9.13 15.70 -0.59
C LEU A 494 -9.74 16.17 -1.91
N THR A 495 -10.98 16.67 -1.85
CA THR A 495 -11.65 17.34 -2.96
C THR A 495 -12.36 18.58 -2.42
N CYS A 496 -12.44 19.63 -3.23
CA CYS A 496 -13.17 20.85 -2.87
C CYS A 496 -14.48 20.94 -3.64
N ASN A 497 -15.44 21.65 -3.07
CA ASN A 497 -16.71 21.91 -3.75
C ASN A 497 -16.52 22.89 -4.91
N ASN A 498 -17.41 22.83 -5.91
CA ASN A 498 -17.50 23.80 -7.01
C ASN A 498 -16.21 24.03 -7.83
N ASN A 499 -15.48 22.96 -8.17
CA ASN A 499 -14.24 23.01 -8.96
C ASN A 499 -13.13 23.89 -8.35
N GLN A 500 -13.17 24.13 -7.04
CA GLN A 500 -12.07 24.77 -6.33
C GLN A 500 -10.87 23.80 -6.26
N LEU A 501 -9.66 24.34 -6.26
CA LEU A 501 -8.43 23.56 -6.12
C LEU A 501 -8.04 23.50 -4.64
N ALA A 502 -7.78 22.32 -4.12
CA ALA A 502 -7.18 22.15 -2.80
C ALA A 502 -5.75 22.72 -2.83
N SER A 503 -5.49 23.74 -2.00
CA SER A 503 -4.13 24.20 -1.72
C SER A 503 -3.69 23.55 -0.42
N ASN A 504 -2.78 22.57 -0.51
CA ASN A 504 -2.10 22.01 0.66
C ASN A 504 -1.14 23.03 1.28
#